data_AF-A0AAD5YL27-F1
#
_entry.id   AF-A0AAD5YL27-F1
#
_cell.length_a   1.000
_cell.length_b   1.000
_cell.length_c   1.000
_cell.angle_alpha   90.00
_cell.angle_beta   90.00
_cell.angle_gamma   90.00
#
_symmetry.space_group_name_H-M   'P 1'
#
loop_
_entity.id
_entity.type
_entity.pdbx_description
1 polymer ?
#
loop_
_entity_poly.entity_id
_entity_poly.type
_entity_poly.pdbx_seq_one_letter_code
_entity_poly.pdbx_strand_id
1 'polypeptide(L)'
;MRFYHPTAVDHFYTISAEEGENAVDNLGYLREQNAGRMFPSATVGTVPLYRLYNTTISDNFYTIAEAGVDFAIQQAGYTYNGIAGYVYSDASCGAVPFYHMYNAPKTDHFYTTSVSERDSALNGGYSDEGIDGYILPE
;
A
#
# COMPACT_ATOMS: atom_id res chain seq x y z
N MET A 1 -3.13 -8.19 3.46
CA MET A 1 -2.02 -9.10 3.08
C MET A 1 -1.00 -8.31 2.29
N ARG A 2 0.29 -8.65 2.40
CA ARG A 2 1.41 -8.00 1.70
C ARG A 2 2.10 -9.03 0.81
N PHE A 3 2.51 -8.60 -0.37
CA PHE A 3 3.19 -9.41 -1.37
C PHE A 3 4.32 -8.60 -1.99
N TYR A 4 5.38 -9.27 -2.43
CA TYR A 4 6.54 -8.64 -3.06
C TYR A 4 6.90 -9.35 -4.37
N HIS A 5 7.12 -8.59 -5.43
CA HIS A 5 7.60 -9.12 -6.71
C HIS A 5 9.11 -8.87 -6.86
N PRO A 6 9.98 -9.90 -6.80
CA PRO A 6 11.43 -9.70 -6.75
C PRO A 6 12.06 -9.13 -8.04
N THR A 7 11.50 -9.45 -9.20
CA THR A 7 12.01 -8.93 -10.50
C THR A 7 11.51 -7.52 -10.82
N ALA A 8 10.22 -7.24 -10.59
CA ALA A 8 9.64 -5.92 -10.79
C ALA A 8 10.04 -4.92 -9.69
N VAL A 9 10.41 -5.43 -8.51
CA VAL A 9 10.71 -4.64 -7.31
C VAL A 9 9.49 -3.80 -6.92
N ASP A 10 8.37 -4.47 -6.67
CA ASP A 10 7.09 -3.85 -6.31
C ASP A 10 6.45 -4.56 -5.11
N HIS A 11 5.81 -3.78 -4.23
CA HIS A 11 4.96 -4.30 -3.18
C HIS A 11 3.48 -4.11 -3.48
N PHE A 12 2.74 -5.17 -3.24
CA PHE A 12 1.31 -5.24 -3.47
C PHE A 12 0.54 -5.59 -2.19
N TYR A 13 -0.58 -4.91 -1.95
CA TYR A 13 -1.43 -5.05 -0.77
C TYR A 13 -2.88 -5.28 -1.15
N THR A 14 -3.49 -6.30 -0.54
CA THR A 14 -4.91 -6.61 -0.74
C THR A 14 -5.54 -7.28 0.48
N ILE A 15 -6.86 -7.11 0.60
CA ILE A 15 -7.73 -7.87 1.51
C ILE A 15 -8.41 -9.06 0.83
N SER A 16 -8.33 -9.17 -0.51
CA SER A 16 -8.93 -10.27 -1.27
C SER A 16 -8.00 -11.48 -1.28
N ALA A 17 -8.47 -12.60 -0.74
CA ALA A 17 -7.72 -13.86 -0.77
C ALA A 17 -7.50 -14.33 -2.20
N GLU A 18 -8.53 -14.25 -3.05
CA GLU A 18 -8.46 -14.63 -4.47
C GLU A 18 -7.44 -13.80 -5.24
N GLU A 19 -7.41 -12.47 -5.01
CA GLU A 19 -6.43 -11.60 -5.67
C GLU A 19 -4.99 -11.93 -5.22
N GLY A 20 -4.81 -12.22 -3.94
CA GLY A 20 -3.53 -12.65 -3.39
C GLY A 20 -3.07 -14.01 -3.92
N GLU A 21 -3.97 -14.98 -4.03
CA GLU A 21 -3.69 -16.29 -4.62
C GLU A 21 -3.30 -16.16 -6.09
N ASN A 22 -4.06 -15.38 -6.87
CA ASN A 22 -3.72 -15.10 -8.26
C ASN A 22 -2.36 -14.39 -8.41
N ALA A 23 -2.01 -13.48 -7.50
CA ALA A 23 -0.72 -12.80 -7.52
C ALA A 23 0.46 -13.79 -7.37
N VAL A 24 0.29 -14.79 -6.50
CA VAL A 24 1.29 -15.85 -6.27
C VAL A 24 1.32 -16.83 -7.43
N ASP A 25 0.17 -17.35 -7.84
CA ASP A 25 0.07 -18.46 -8.78
C ASP A 25 0.37 -18.04 -10.23
N ASN A 26 0.04 -16.80 -10.59
CA ASN A 26 0.05 -16.36 -11.99
C ASN A 26 0.92 -15.12 -12.26
N LEU A 27 1.22 -14.30 -11.24
CA LEU A 27 1.88 -13.01 -11.43
C LEU A 27 3.29 -12.93 -10.83
N GLY A 28 3.79 -14.00 -10.22
CA GLY A 28 5.17 -14.09 -9.74
C GLY A 28 5.46 -13.35 -8.43
N TYR A 29 4.42 -12.93 -7.70
CA TYR A 29 4.58 -12.34 -6.37
C TYR A 29 4.87 -13.40 -5.31
N LEU A 30 5.65 -13.03 -4.32
CA LEU A 30 5.87 -13.82 -3.11
C LEU A 30 5.03 -13.24 -1.97
N ARG A 31 4.29 -14.10 -1.27
CA ARG A 31 3.53 -13.69 -0.09
C ARG A 31 4.47 -13.39 1.08
N GLU A 32 4.27 -12.24 1.72
CA GLU A 32 4.99 -11.85 2.92
C GLU A 32 4.09 -11.95 4.18
N GLN A 33 4.64 -11.53 5.33
CA GLN A 33 3.83 -11.29 6.52
C GLN A 33 2.79 -10.21 6.23
N ASN A 34 1.60 -10.31 6.82
CA ASN A 34 0.57 -9.32 6.58
C ASN A 34 0.97 -7.98 7.23
N ALA A 35 0.73 -6.88 6.52
CA ALA A 35 0.97 -5.54 7.07
C ALA A 35 -0.03 -5.13 8.17
N GLY A 36 -1.22 -5.75 8.18
CA GLY A 36 -2.32 -5.46 9.09
C GLY A 36 -3.68 -5.80 8.48
N ARG A 37 -4.75 -5.25 9.06
CA ARG A 37 -6.15 -5.49 8.70
C ARG A 37 -6.86 -4.20 8.33
N MET A 38 -7.61 -4.25 7.23
CA MET A 38 -8.47 -3.16 6.73
C MET A 38 -9.91 -3.66 6.62
N PHE A 39 -10.87 -2.73 6.52
CA PHE A 39 -12.28 -3.07 6.36
C PHE A 39 -12.62 -3.25 4.87
N PRO A 40 -13.46 -4.24 4.50
CA PRO A 40 -13.88 -4.45 3.11
C PRO A 40 -14.92 -3.42 2.63
N SER A 41 -15.55 -2.68 3.56
CA SER A 41 -16.56 -1.68 3.27
C SER A 41 -16.47 -0.50 4.25
N ALA A 42 -17.06 0.63 3.86
CA ALA A 42 -17.13 1.82 4.70
C ALA A 42 -17.78 1.50 6.05
N THR A 43 -17.12 1.93 7.13
CA THR A 43 -17.55 1.79 8.52
C THR A 43 -17.39 3.16 9.18
N VAL A 44 -18.04 3.39 10.33
CA VAL A 44 -17.90 4.65 11.06
C VAL A 44 -16.43 4.91 11.38
N GLY A 45 -15.94 6.10 10.99
CA GLY A 45 -14.56 6.54 11.22
C GLY A 45 -13.55 6.04 10.19
N THR A 46 -13.98 5.34 9.13
CA THR A 46 -13.08 4.90 8.06
C THR A 46 -13.21 5.73 6.79
N VAL A 47 -12.10 5.84 6.07
CA VAL A 47 -11.96 6.47 4.76
C VAL A 47 -11.47 5.43 3.75
N PRO A 48 -11.76 5.59 2.45
CA PRO A 48 -11.22 4.70 1.43
C PRO A 48 -9.69 4.82 1.35
N LEU A 49 -9.01 3.68 1.24
CA LEU A 49 -7.64 3.60 0.75
C LEU A 49 -7.71 3.30 -0.74
N TYR A 50 -7.39 4.30 -1.56
CA TYR A 50 -7.37 4.17 -3.01
C TYR A 50 -6.15 3.37 -3.44
N ARG A 51 -6.31 2.52 -4.45
CA ARG A 51 -5.21 1.85 -5.16
C ARG A 51 -5.10 2.41 -6.56
N LEU A 52 -3.87 2.68 -6.97
CA LEU A 52 -3.52 3.03 -8.32
C LEU A 52 -2.44 2.08 -8.83
N TYR A 53 -2.41 1.88 -10.13
CA TYR A 53 -1.42 1.01 -10.77
C TYR A 53 -0.85 1.66 -12.02
N ASN A 54 0.47 1.56 -12.18
CA ASN A 54 1.17 1.96 -13.40
C ASN A 54 1.70 0.72 -14.12
N THR A 55 1.10 0.40 -15.27
CA THR A 55 1.44 -0.77 -16.09
C THR A 55 2.82 -0.69 -16.75
N THR A 56 3.37 0.52 -16.92
CA THR A 56 4.65 0.73 -17.63
C THR A 56 5.85 0.39 -16.76
N ILE A 57 5.74 0.70 -15.47
CA ILE A 57 6.78 0.47 -14.44
C ILE A 57 6.43 -0.67 -13.49
N SER A 58 5.22 -1.25 -13.62
CA SER A 58 4.71 -2.34 -12.78
C SER A 58 4.75 -2.02 -11.29
N ASP A 59 4.17 -0.86 -10.90
CA ASP A 59 4.16 -0.38 -9.51
C ASP A 59 2.75 -0.09 -9.01
N ASN A 60 2.49 -0.46 -7.75
CA ASN A 60 1.27 -0.17 -7.01
C ASN A 60 1.45 1.01 -6.06
N PHE A 61 0.52 1.97 -6.13
CA PHE A 61 0.48 3.13 -5.23
C PHE A 61 -0.84 3.16 -4.44
N TYR A 62 -0.76 3.41 -3.15
CA TYR A 62 -1.91 3.49 -2.25
C TYR A 62 -1.96 4.83 -1.52
N THR A 63 -3.13 5.45 -1.48
CA THR A 63 -3.30 6.68 -0.70
C THR A 63 -4.73 6.90 -0.22
N ILE A 64 -4.87 7.61 0.90
CA ILE A 64 -6.16 8.14 1.38
C ILE A 64 -6.45 9.55 0.86
N ALA A 65 -5.47 10.21 0.24
CA ALA A 65 -5.58 11.59 -0.20
C ALA A 65 -6.05 11.69 -1.67
N GLU A 66 -7.23 12.27 -1.90
CA GLU A 66 -7.75 12.50 -3.25
C GLU A 66 -6.78 13.32 -4.13
N ALA A 67 -6.10 14.31 -3.54
CA ALA A 67 -5.08 15.08 -4.25
C ALA A 67 -3.88 14.22 -4.72
N GLY A 68 -3.53 13.17 -3.96
CA GLY A 68 -2.51 12.20 -4.33
C GLY A 68 -2.94 11.33 -5.52
N VAL A 69 -4.21 10.94 -5.56
CA VAL A 69 -4.82 10.22 -6.70
C VAL A 69 -4.74 11.08 -7.96
N ASP A 70 -5.19 12.33 -7.90
CA ASP A 70 -5.21 13.25 -9.04
C ASP A 70 -3.80 13.52 -9.58
N PHE A 71 -2.83 13.75 -8.69
CA PHE A 71 -1.44 13.95 -9.09
C PHE A 71 -0.86 12.71 -9.77
N ALA A 72 -1.06 11.52 -9.18
CA ALA A 72 -0.52 10.28 -9.72
C ALA A 72 -1.07 9.98 -11.13
N ILE A 73 -2.35 10.27 -11.38
CA ILE A 73 -2.98 10.10 -12.70
C ILE A 73 -2.45 11.13 -13.71
N GLN A 74 -2.45 12.40 -13.34
CA GLN A 74 -2.15 13.49 -14.28
C GLN A 74 -0.66 13.63 -14.58
N GLN A 75 0.21 13.30 -13.63
CA GLN A 75 1.64 13.62 -13.68
C GLN A 75 2.55 12.40 -13.66
N ALA A 76 2.11 11.25 -13.12
CA ALA A 76 2.96 10.09 -12.91
C ALA A 76 2.53 8.85 -13.72
N GLY A 77 1.49 8.95 -14.55
CA GLY A 77 1.06 7.88 -15.46
C GLY A 77 0.36 6.70 -14.79
N TYR A 78 -0.09 6.87 -13.55
CA TYR A 78 -0.89 5.87 -12.86
C TYR A 78 -2.33 5.87 -13.37
N THR A 79 -2.98 4.72 -13.22
CA THR A 79 -4.42 4.57 -13.46
C THR A 79 -5.11 4.20 -12.16
N TYR A 80 -6.27 4.80 -11.91
CA TYR A 80 -7.08 4.46 -10.75
C TYR A 80 -7.54 3.00 -10.83
N ASN A 81 -7.26 2.24 -9.77
CA ASN A 81 -7.54 0.81 -9.68
C ASN A 81 -8.48 0.46 -8.52
N GLY A 82 -9.32 1.43 -8.11
CA GLY A 82 -10.39 1.19 -7.14
C GLY A 82 -9.97 1.42 -5.69
N ILE A 83 -10.80 0.92 -4.78
CA ILE A 83 -10.60 1.00 -3.33
C ILE A 83 -10.01 -0.33 -2.88
N ALA A 84 -8.79 -0.32 -2.33
CA ALA A 84 -8.14 -1.52 -1.78
C ALA A 84 -8.76 -1.98 -0.45
N GLY A 85 -9.40 -1.05 0.25
CA GLY A 85 -10.06 -1.28 1.53
C GLY A 85 -10.41 0.05 2.18
N TYR A 86 -10.94 -0.01 3.39
CA TYR A 86 -11.24 1.15 4.20
C TYR A 86 -10.38 1.11 5.47
N VAL A 87 -9.81 2.25 5.82
CA VAL A 87 -8.85 2.41 6.93
C VAL A 87 -9.31 3.55 7.84
N TYR A 88 -8.90 3.57 9.09
CA TYR A 88 -9.18 4.72 9.95
C TYR A 88 -8.38 5.94 9.47
N SER A 89 -8.97 7.13 9.59
CA SER A 89 -8.27 8.39 9.29
C SER A 89 -7.34 8.86 10.42
N ASP A 90 -7.44 8.25 11.60
CA ASP A 90 -6.66 8.54 12.80
C ASP A 90 -6.42 7.26 13.63
N ALA A 91 -5.68 7.37 14.73
CA ALA A 91 -5.32 6.25 15.62
C ALA A 91 -6.47 5.75 16.51
N SER A 92 -7.73 5.93 16.10
CA SER A 92 -8.89 5.42 16.83
C SER A 92 -8.94 3.90 16.89
N CYS A 93 -9.66 3.37 17.88
CA CYS A 93 -10.00 1.95 17.97
C CYS A 93 -8.78 1.00 18.00
N GLY A 94 -7.61 1.47 18.43
CA GLY A 94 -6.38 0.68 18.47
C GLY A 94 -5.70 0.52 17.10
N ALA A 95 -6.09 1.31 16.11
CA ALA A 95 -5.42 1.36 14.83
C ALA A 95 -4.03 2.01 14.97
N VAL A 96 -3.10 1.51 14.18
CA VAL A 96 -1.70 1.98 14.15
C VAL A 96 -1.41 2.61 12.78
N PRO A 97 -0.45 3.55 12.69
CA PRO A 97 -0.10 4.18 11.43
C PRO A 97 0.27 3.16 10.36
N PHE A 98 -0.25 3.34 9.15
CA PHE A 98 0.23 2.65 7.96
C PHE A 98 1.23 3.58 7.25
N TYR A 99 2.49 3.44 7.64
CA TYR A 99 3.58 4.25 7.10
C TYR A 99 3.75 3.96 5.62
N HIS A 100 3.98 5.01 4.85
CA HIS A 100 4.25 4.97 3.43
C HIS A 100 5.67 5.47 3.19
N MET A 101 6.47 4.68 2.49
CA MET A 101 7.81 5.06 2.06
C MET A 101 7.97 4.82 0.56
N TYR A 102 8.76 5.67 -0.09
CA TYR A 102 8.99 5.59 -1.53
C TYR A 102 10.48 5.57 -1.88
N ASN A 103 10.87 4.72 -2.84
CA ASN A 103 12.22 4.68 -3.39
C ASN A 103 12.22 5.08 -4.86
N ALA A 104 12.52 6.34 -5.17
CA ALA A 104 12.49 6.83 -6.55
C ALA A 104 13.42 6.08 -7.53
N PRO A 105 14.67 5.72 -7.18
CA PRO A 105 15.52 4.93 -8.07
C PRO A 105 14.99 3.54 -8.41
N LYS A 106 14.26 2.90 -7.48
CA LYS A 106 13.64 1.58 -7.70
C LYS A 106 12.23 1.67 -8.24
N THR A 107 11.58 2.82 -8.05
CA THR A 107 10.15 3.04 -8.31
C THR A 107 9.31 2.00 -7.55
N ASP A 108 9.47 1.98 -6.22
CA ASP A 108 8.77 1.05 -5.33
C ASP A 108 8.15 1.82 -4.16
N HIS A 109 6.86 1.57 -3.93
CA HIS A 109 6.13 2.04 -2.76
C HIS A 109 6.05 0.92 -1.71
N PHE A 110 6.58 1.19 -0.52
CA PHE A 110 6.57 0.25 0.59
C PHE A 110 5.70 0.78 1.73
N TYR A 111 4.84 -0.08 2.27
CA TYR A 111 3.93 0.26 3.35
C TYR A 111 4.03 -0.73 4.51
N THR A 112 4.06 -0.20 5.73
CA THR A 112 4.16 -1.04 6.93
C THR A 112 3.54 -0.36 8.15
N THR A 113 3.12 -1.17 9.11
CA THR A 113 2.79 -0.73 10.47
C THR A 113 3.97 -0.84 11.44
N SER A 114 5.04 -1.52 11.03
CA SER A 114 6.23 -1.76 11.83
C SER A 114 7.20 -0.60 11.73
N VAL A 115 7.45 0.05 12.88
CA VAL A 115 8.46 1.11 13.00
C VAL A 115 9.85 0.62 12.61
N SER A 116 10.21 -0.63 12.94
CA SER A 116 11.52 -1.18 12.60
C SER A 116 11.68 -1.48 11.11
N GLU A 117 10.61 -1.90 10.42
CA GLU A 117 10.64 -2.07 8.95
C GLU A 117 10.74 -0.71 8.26
N ARG A 118 9.99 0.30 8.71
CA ARG A 118 10.12 1.68 8.21
C ARG A 118 11.56 2.17 8.36
N ASP A 119 12.11 2.11 9.57
CA ASP A 119 13.46 2.61 9.83
C ASP A 119 14.52 1.85 9.02
N SER A 120 14.31 0.55 8.78
CA SER A 120 15.17 -0.25 7.90
C SER A 120 15.04 0.16 6.43
N ALA A 121 13.84 0.46 5.95
CA ALA A 121 13.61 0.96 4.59
C ALA A 121 14.25 2.34 4.38
N LEU A 122 14.17 3.23 5.37
CA LEU A 122 14.84 4.54 5.32
C LEU A 122 16.37 4.38 5.20
N ASN A 123 16.96 3.48 5.99
CA ASN A 123 18.38 3.13 5.86
C ASN A 123 18.71 2.46 4.50
N GLY A 124 17.71 1.82 3.89
CA GLY A 124 17.78 1.21 2.56
C GLY A 124 17.56 2.17 1.38
N GLY A 125 17.45 3.47 1.64
CA GLY A 125 17.32 4.52 0.62
C GLY A 125 15.90 4.86 0.21
N TYR A 126 14.88 4.43 0.97
CA TYR A 126 13.52 4.96 0.83
C TYR A 126 13.40 6.31 1.54
N SER A 127 12.47 7.14 1.10
CA SER A 127 12.05 8.38 1.76
C SER A 127 10.73 8.14 2.48
N ASP A 128 10.53 8.78 3.63
CA ASP A 128 9.26 8.75 4.36
C ASP A 128 8.27 9.69 3.66
N GLU A 129 7.16 9.13 3.19
CA GLU A 129 6.06 9.86 2.52
C GLU A 129 4.87 10.10 3.48
N GLY A 130 5.01 9.70 4.75
CA GLY A 130 4.04 9.94 5.80
C GLY A 130 3.15 8.73 6.10
N ILE A 131 1.87 9.02 6.38
CA ILE A 131 0.90 8.03 6.87
C ILE A 131 -0.30 8.02 5.92
N ASP A 132 -0.51 6.90 5.23
CA ASP A 132 -1.67 6.66 4.35
C ASP A 132 -2.76 5.89 5.11
N GLY A 133 -3.19 6.49 6.21
CA GLY A 133 -4.24 5.98 7.10
C GLY A 133 -3.73 5.10 8.25
N TYR A 134 -4.67 4.57 9.01
CA TYR A 134 -4.41 3.76 10.20
C TYR A 134 -5.16 2.44 10.08
N ILE A 135 -4.43 1.33 10.25
CA ILE A 135 -4.97 -0.02 10.10
C ILE A 135 -4.86 -0.78 11.42
N LEU A 136 -5.71 -1.79 11.60
CA LEU A 136 -5.62 -2.62 12.79
C LEU A 136 -4.39 -3.54 12.66
N PRO A 137 -3.54 -3.65 13.69
CA PRO A 137 -2.39 -4.57 13.65
C PRO A 137 -2.87 -6.02 13.54
N GLU A 138 -2.00 -6.96 13.14
CA GLU A 138 -2.30 -8.40 13.21
C GLU A 138 -2.47 -8.88 14.65
#